data_AF-A0A327M889-F1
#
_entry.id   AF-A0A327M889-F1
#
_cell.length_a   1.000
_cell.length_b   1.000
_cell.length_c   1.000
_cell.angle_alpha   90.00
_cell.angle_beta   90.00
_cell.angle_gamma   90.00
#
_symmetry.space_group_name_H-M   'P 1'
#
loop_
_entity.id
_entity.type
_entity.pdbx_description
1 polymer ?
#
loop_
_entity_poly.entity_id
_entity_poly.type
_entity_poly.pdbx_seq_one_letter_code
_entity_poly.pdbx_strand_id
1 'polypeptide(L)' 'MARSLWSLGALLVLLGLAAHVFGWDSLLEIPEAAIAAIRAAPATYGVVALGVLLMLVARMMGRRRG' A
#
# COMPACT_ATOMS: atom_id res chain seq x y z
N MET A 1 -14.02 6.13 16.74
CA MET A 1 -12.58 6.13 17.09
C MET A 1 -12.04 4.75 17.45
N ALA A 2 -12.56 4.06 18.48
CA ALA A 2 -11.96 2.82 19.02
C ALA A 2 -11.74 1.68 18.00
N ARG A 3 -12.67 1.48 17.05
CA ARG A 3 -12.56 0.42 16.03
C ARG A 3 -11.41 0.63 15.04
N SER A 4 -11.06 1.88 14.73
CA SER A 4 -9.93 2.23 13.86
C SER A 4 -8.59 1.95 14.55
N LEU A 5 -8.48 2.34 15.82
CA LEU A 5 -7.29 2.05 16.64
C LEU A 5 -7.08 0.54 16.81
N TRP A 6 -8.16 -0.21 17.00
CA TRP A 6 -8.11 -1.66 17.08
C TRP A 6 -7.68 -2.31 15.75
N SER A 7 -8.20 -1.84 14.62
CA SER A 7 -7.75 -2.34 13.31
C SER A 7 -6.29 -1.99 13.04
N LEU A 8 -5.85 -0.78 13.41
CA LEU A 8 -4.45 -0.38 13.29
C LEU A 8 -3.56 -1.27 14.16
N GLY A 9 -3.95 -1.53 15.41
CA GLY A 9 -3.23 -2.45 16.29
C GLY A 9 -3.15 -3.87 15.74
N ALA A 10 -4.27 -4.42 15.25
CA ALA A 10 -4.29 -5.74 14.63
C ALA A 10 -3.40 -5.80 13.37
N LEU A 11 -3.39 -4.73 12.58
CA LEU A 11 -2.57 -4.63 11.37
C LEU A 11 -1.08 -4.54 11.70
N LEU A 12 -0.72 -3.78 12.75
CA LEU A 12 0.63 -3.71 13.31
C LEU A 12 1.10 -5.08 13.85
N VAL A 13 0.23 -5.80 14.56
CA VAL A 13 0.53 -7.15 15.06
C VAL A 13 0.73 -8.13 13.91
N LEU A 14 -0.14 -8.12 12.91
CA LEU A 14 0.00 -8.96 11.71
C LEU A 14 1.27 -8.63 10.94
N LEU A 15 1.60 -7.34 10.79
CA LEU A 15 2.81 -6.89 10.12
C LEU A 15 4.07 -7.35 10.89
N GLY A 16 4.08 -7.22 12.22
CA GLY A 16 5.15 -7.71 13.07
C GLY A 16 5.29 -9.23 13.03
N LEU A 17 4.18 -9.96 13.00
CA LEU A 17 4.19 -11.42 12.87
C LEU A 17 4.74 -11.86 11.51
N ALA A 18 4.32 -11.18 10.44
CA ALA A 18 4.87 -11.40 9.10
C ALA A 18 6.37 -11.09 9.07
N ALA A 19 6.81 -9.99 9.69
CA ALA A 19 8.23 -9.64 9.75
C ALA A 19 9.05 -10.65 10.55
N HIS A 20 8.47 -11.23 11.61
CA HIS A 20 9.11 -12.26 12.40
C HIS A 20 9.23 -13.59 11.63
N VAL A 21 8.20 -13.97 10.87
CA VAL A 21 8.14 -15.26 10.14
C VAL A 21 8.94 -15.22 8.84
N PHE A 22 8.83 -14.12 8.09
CA PHE A 22 9.43 -14.00 6.75
C PHE A 22 10.76 -13.24 6.76
N GLY A 23 11.12 -12.58 7.88
CA GLY A 23 12.27 -11.69 7.94
C GLY A 23 12.00 -10.34 7.29
N TRP A 24 12.70 -9.31 7.76
CA TRP A 24 12.58 -7.97 7.18
C TRP A 24 13.05 -7.91 5.73
N ASP A 25 14.00 -8.77 5.35
CA ASP A 25 14.51 -8.85 3.97
C ASP A 25 13.40 -9.19 2.96
N SER A 26 12.61 -10.24 3.19
CA SER A 26 11.52 -10.61 2.28
C SER A 26 10.34 -9.63 2.27
N LEU A 27 10.08 -8.91 3.37
CA LEU A 27 9.05 -7.87 3.39
C LEU A 27 9.45 -6.62 2.61
N LEU A 28 10.74 -6.32 2.56
CA LEU A 28 11.28 -5.16 1.87
C LEU A 28 11.54 -5.43 0.38
N GLU A 29 11.64 -6.70 -0.04
CA GLU A 29 11.68 -7.07 -1.46
C GLU A 29 10.44 -6.63 -2.24
N ILE A 30 9.26 -6.60 -1.61
CA ILE A 30 8.01 -6.17 -2.25
C ILE A 30 8.06 -4.69 -2.68
N PRO A 31 8.36 -3.73 -1.78
CA PRO A 31 8.52 -2.34 -2.17
C PRO A 31 9.74 -2.11 -3.08
N GLU A 32 10.85 -2.83 -2.90
CA GLU A 32 12.01 -2.70 -3.80
C GLU A 32 11.71 -3.19 -5.22
N ALA A 33 11.06 -4.34 -5.38
CA ALA A 33 10.61 -4.85 -6.68
C ALA A 33 9.60 -3.90 -7.35
N ALA A 34 8.72 -3.28 -6.56
CA ALA A 34 7.81 -2.26 -7.07
C ALA A 34 8.56 -1.01 -7.55
N ILE A 35 9.52 -0.50 -6.77
CA ILE A 35 10.35 0.66 -7.15
C ILE A 35 11.22 0.33 -8.37
N ALA A 36 11.77 -0.88 -8.45
CA ALA A 36 12.54 -1.37 -9.59
C ALA A 36 11.67 -1.48 -10.85
N ALA A 37 10.45 -2.00 -10.74
CA ALA A 37 9.49 -2.07 -11.85
C ALA A 37 9.08 -0.67 -12.33
N ILE A 38 8.91 0.28 -11.41
CA ILE A 38 8.67 1.70 -11.72
C ILE A 38 9.85 2.30 -12.50
N ARG A 39 11.08 2.04 -12.05
CA ARG A 39 12.30 2.53 -12.73
C ARG A 39 12.52 1.90 -14.09
N ALA A 40 12.14 0.63 -14.28
CA ALA A 40 12.37 -0.10 -15.53
C ALA A 40 11.45 0.37 -16.69
N ALA A 41 10.23 0.83 -16.38
CA ALA A 41 9.26 1.25 -17.39
C ALA A 41 8.51 2.53 -16.97
N PRO A 42 9.20 3.69 -16.91
CA PRO A 42 8.67 4.91 -16.30
C PRO A 42 7.42 5.45 -17.01
N ALA A 43 7.31 5.29 -18.33
CA ALA A 43 6.15 5.76 -19.09
C ALA A 43 4.87 4.95 -18.77
N THR A 44 4.98 3.63 -18.67
CA THR A 44 3.85 2.73 -18.42
C THR A 44 3.43 2.76 -16.95
N TYR A 45 4.41 2.76 -16.04
CA TYR A 45 4.14 2.83 -14.60
C TYR A 45 3.62 4.19 -14.15
N GLY A 46 4.04 5.28 -14.81
CA GLY A 46 3.49 6.61 -14.56
C GLY A 46 1.99 6.68 -14.82
N VAL A 47 1.51 6.07 -15.91
CA VAL A 47 0.07 6.00 -16.23
C VAL A 47 -0.69 5.14 -15.24
N VAL A 48 -0.16 3.98 -14.85
CA VAL A 48 -0.79 3.10 -13.85
C VAL A 48 -0.87 3.79 -12.49
N ALA A 49 0.23 4.40 -12.03
CA ALA A 49 0.28 5.13 -10.77
C ALA A 49 -0.70 6.31 -10.77
N LEU A 50 -0.77 7.07 -11.88
CA LEU A 50 -1.71 8.17 -12.03
C LEU A 50 -3.16 7.68 -12.04
N GLY A 51 -3.45 6.58 -12.74
CA GLY A 51 -4.77 5.96 -12.76
C GLY A 51 -5.24 5.52 -11.36
N VAL A 52 -4.37 4.83 -10.61
CA VAL A 52 -4.65 4.42 -9.22
C VAL A 52 -4.86 5.64 -8.33
N LEU A 53 -4.02 6.68 -8.46
CA LEU A 53 -4.14 7.91 -7.69
C LEU A 53 -5.48 8.60 -7.95
N LEU A 54 -5.88 8.75 -9.21
CA LEU A 54 -7.17 9.31 -9.59
C LEU A 54 -8.34 8.48 -9.05
N MET A 55 -8.24 7.15 -9.10
CA MET A 55 -9.25 6.23 -8.57
C MET A 55 -9.40 6.35 -7.05
N LEU A 56 -8.31 6.52 -6.31
CA LEU A 56 -8.31 6.78 -4.87
C LEU A 56 -8.92 8.14 -4.54
N VAL A 57 -8.54 9.19 -5.28
CA VAL A 57 -9.12 10.54 -5.11
C VAL A 57 -10.63 10.51 -5.36
N ALA A 58 -11.06 9.88 -6.46
CA ALA A 58 -12.48 9.70 -6.76
C ALA A 58 -13.21 8.93 -5.66
N ARG A 59 -12.61 7.84 -5.15
CA ARG A 59 -13.18 7.05 -4.05
C ARG A 59 -13.28 7.83 -2.75
N MET A 60 -12.30 8.67 -2.43
CA MET A 60 -12.35 9.55 -1.25
C MET A 60 -13.41 10.63 -1.38
N MET A 61 -13.60 11.19 -2.57
CA MET A 61 -14.65 12.18 -2.84
C MET A 61 -16.05 11.53 -2.82
N GLY A 62 -16.20 10.34 -3.40
CA GLY A 62 -17.46 9.58 -3.36
C GLY A 62 -17.88 9.18 -1.95
N ARG A 63 -16.92 8.87 -1.08
CA ARG A 63 -17.18 8.60 0.36
C ARG A 63 -17.70 9.79 1.16
N ARG A 64 -17.59 11.03 0.66
CA ARG A 64 -18.12 12.23 1.34
C ARG A 64 -19.52 12.62 0.88
N ARG A 65 -20.07 11.96 -0.15
CA ARG A 65 -21.36 12.29 -0.77
C ARG A 65 -22.48 11.28 -0.46
N GLY A 66 -22.20 10.23 0.31
CA GLY A 66 -23.19 9.32 0.89
C GLY A 66 -23.09 9.36 2.40
#